data_AF-A0A7V5R2I4-F1
#
_entry.id   AF-A0A7V5R2I4-F1
#
_cell.length_a   1.000
_cell.length_b   1.000
_cell.length_c   1.000
_cell.angle_alpha   90.00
_cell.angle_beta   90.00
_cell.angle_gamma   90.00
#
_symmetry.space_group_name_H-M   'P 1'
#
loop_
_entity.id
_entity.type
_entity.pdbx_description
1 polymer ?
#
loop_
_entity_poly.entity_id
_entity_poly.type
_entity_poly.pdbx_seq_one_letter_code
_entity_poly.pdbx_strand_id
1 'polypeptide(L)'
;MIKKNRAQQHNDLTQGPIKSHLIKLAIPASLGMMFDTLYNLTDNWFAGMISDNALVGLSIASIVFLLLIAITVGLQSGTSAMVAPDFANKNQPQVRSWIANSLGIGLLMSVVIVLLGL
;
A
#
# COMPACT_ATOMS: atom_id res chain seq x y z
N MET A 1 -28.45 -21.17 22.09
CA MET A 1 -27.75 -19.89 22.29
C MET A 1 -26.24 -20.13 22.23
N ILE A 2 -25.60 -19.82 21.10
CA ILE A 2 -24.17 -20.06 20.88
C ILE A 2 -23.38 -18.85 21.39
N LYS A 3 -22.52 -19.05 22.38
CA LYS A 3 -21.60 -18.04 22.95
C LYS A 3 -20.66 -17.52 21.86
N LYS A 4 -20.76 -16.24 21.51
CA LYS A 4 -19.82 -15.55 20.61
C LYS A 4 -18.50 -15.33 21.37
N ASN A 5 -17.46 -16.06 20.96
CA ASN A 5 -16.10 -15.97 21.51
C ASN A 5 -15.55 -14.53 21.38
N ARG A 6 -15.13 -13.94 22.50
CA ARG A 6 -14.65 -12.54 22.59
C ARG A 6 -13.26 -12.30 21.98
N ALA A 7 -12.61 -13.32 21.43
CA ALA A 7 -11.24 -13.23 20.89
C ALA A 7 -11.16 -12.80 19.41
N GLN A 8 -12.27 -12.59 18.72
CA GLN A 8 -12.29 -12.14 17.31
C GLN A 8 -13.33 -11.05 17.08
N GLN A 9 -13.12 -9.87 17.67
CA GLN A 9 -13.74 -8.65 17.14
C GLN A 9 -12.91 -8.18 15.93
N HIS A 10 -13.14 -8.80 14.78
CA HIS A 10 -12.83 -8.13 13.51
C HIS A 10 -13.71 -6.87 13.49
N ASN A 11 -13.11 -5.68 13.52
CA ASN A 11 -13.84 -4.42 13.30
C ASN A 11 -14.31 -4.43 11.85
N ASP A 12 -15.49 -5.02 11.61
CA ASP A 12 -16.15 -5.03 10.33
C ASP A 12 -16.53 -3.60 9.96
N LEU A 13 -15.70 -2.98 9.11
CA LEU A 13 -15.87 -1.60 8.67
C LEU A 13 -17.05 -1.45 7.70
N THR A 14 -17.69 -2.56 7.27
CA THR A 14 -18.90 -2.53 6.45
C THR A 14 -20.16 -2.24 7.26
N GLN A 15 -20.05 -2.22 8.59
CA GLN A 15 -21.17 -2.01 9.51
C GLN A 15 -20.91 -0.84 10.46
N GLY A 16 -21.96 -0.06 10.76
CA GLY A 16 -21.90 1.04 11.73
C GLY A 16 -21.65 2.44 11.13
N PRO A 17 -21.30 3.45 11.95
CA PRO A 17 -21.33 4.84 11.53
C PRO A 17 -20.15 5.23 10.63
N ILE A 18 -20.45 5.60 9.38
CA ILE A 18 -19.45 5.96 8.35
C ILE A 18 -18.48 7.05 8.85
N LYS A 19 -18.99 8.10 9.50
CA LYS A 19 -18.15 9.21 10.01
C LYS A 19 -17.05 8.72 10.97
N SER A 20 -17.36 7.78 11.86
CA SER A 20 -16.37 7.24 12.81
C SER A 20 -15.31 6.42 12.09
N HIS A 21 -15.72 5.59 11.13
CA HIS A 21 -14.80 4.79 10.32
C HIS A 21 -13.88 5.66 9.48
N LEU A 22 -14.42 6.69 8.82
CA LEU A 22 -13.63 7.63 8.04
C LEU A 22 -12.56 8.30 8.90
N ILE A 23 -12.89 8.80 10.08
CA ILE A 23 -11.92 9.45 10.97
C ILE A 23 -10.84 8.45 11.43
N LYS A 24 -11.24 7.22 11.81
CA LYS A 24 -10.33 6.17 12.26
C LYS A 24 -9.38 5.68 11.17
N LEU A 25 -9.74 5.80 9.89
CA LEU A 25 -8.89 5.44 8.75
C LEU A 25 -8.07 6.63 8.25
N ALA A 26 -8.69 7.81 8.11
CA ALA A 26 -8.08 8.99 7.52
C ALA A 26 -6.96 9.56 8.40
N ILE A 27 -7.13 9.63 9.72
CA ILE A 27 -6.09 10.16 10.61
C ILE A 27 -4.78 9.36 10.49
N PRO A 28 -4.77 8.02 10.68
CA PRO A 28 -3.53 7.26 10.56
C PRO A 28 -2.98 7.24 9.13
N ALA A 29 -3.84 7.20 8.11
CA ALA A 29 -3.40 7.26 6.70
C ALA A 29 -2.69 8.59 6.39
N SER A 30 -3.31 9.72 6.76
CA SER A 30 -2.72 11.05 6.55
C SER A 30 -1.42 11.24 7.34
N LEU A 31 -1.35 10.71 8.56
CA LEU A 31 -0.11 10.74 9.34
C LEU A 31 0.98 9.91 8.66
N GLY A 32 0.65 8.75 8.11
CA GLY A 32 1.56 7.94 7.31
C GLY A 32 2.09 8.71 6.10
N MET A 33 1.21 9.37 5.34
CA MET A 33 1.61 10.20 4.20
C MET A 33 2.49 11.40 4.59
N MET A 34 2.22 12.01 5.76
CA MET A 34 3.05 13.08 6.31
C MET A 34 4.46 12.58 6.61
N PHE A 35 4.60 11.42 7.26
CA PHE A 35 5.91 10.82 7.53
C PHE A 35 6.64 10.39 6.27
N ASP A 36 5.93 9.85 5.28
CA ASP A 36 6.50 9.52 3.97
C ASP A 36 7.07 10.77 3.27
N THR A 37 6.34 11.88 3.32
CA THR A 37 6.82 13.18 2.80
C THR A 37 8.04 13.69 3.56
N LEU A 38 8.03 13.61 4.89
CA LEU A 38 9.16 14.02 5.74
C LEU A 38 10.39 13.15 5.51
N TYR A 39 10.21 11.86 5.28
CA TYR A 39 11.29 10.94 4.92
C TYR A 39 11.94 11.37 3.61
N ASN A 40 11.14 11.58 2.56
CA ASN A 40 11.64 12.05 1.26
C ASN A 40 12.35 13.41 1.35
N LEU A 41 11.85 14.33 2.18
CA LEU A 41 12.49 15.62 2.42
C LEU A 41 13.83 15.46 3.14
N THR A 42 13.86 14.62 4.18
CA THR A 42 15.05 14.38 5.00
C THR A 42 16.14 13.69 4.18
N ASP A 43 15.78 12.70 3.38
CA ASP A 43 16.70 11.99 2.48
C ASP A 43 17.36 12.94 1.47
N ASN A 44 16.56 13.76 0.79
CA ASN A 44 17.07 14.78 -0.13
C ASN A 44 17.98 15.80 0.56
N TRP A 45 17.64 16.23 1.78
CA TRP A 45 18.49 17.12 2.57
C TRP A 45 19.86 16.47 2.82
N PHE A 46 19.90 15.26 3.34
CA PHE A 46 21.16 14.57 3.63
C PHE A 46 21.98 14.31 2.36
N ALA A 47 21.35 13.95 1.24
CA ALA A 47 22.02 13.80 -0.04
C ALA A 47 22.69 15.13 -0.49
N GLY A 48 22.00 16.26 -0.32
CA GLY A 48 22.55 17.59 -0.58
C GLY A 48 23.71 17.97 0.34
N MET A 49 23.71 17.50 1.60
CA MET A 49 24.84 17.71 2.51
C MET A 49 26.08 16.88 2.16
N ILE A 50 25.93 15.77 1.43
CA ILE A 50 27.07 14.94 1.01
C ILE A 50 27.81 15.62 -0.16
N SER A 51 27.10 15.93 -1.24
CA SER A 51 27.62 16.70 -2.38
C SER A 51 26.51 17.02 -3.38
N ASP A 52 26.72 18.06 -4.20
CA ASP A 52 25.82 18.38 -5.31
C ASP A 52 25.65 17.19 -6.27
N ASN A 53 26.73 16.46 -6.55
CA ASN A 53 26.70 15.28 -7.42
C ASN A 53 25.84 14.15 -6.84
N ALA A 54 25.85 13.97 -5.51
CA ALA A 54 25.01 12.98 -4.84
C ALA A 54 23.52 13.33 -4.95
N LEU A 55 23.16 14.60 -4.71
CA LEU A 55 21.77 15.08 -4.85
C LEU A 55 21.25 14.98 -6.29
N VAL A 56 22.08 15.34 -7.27
CA VAL A 56 21.74 15.19 -8.69
C VAL A 56 21.55 13.71 -9.05
N GLY A 57 22.45 12.83 -8.60
CA GLY A 57 22.33 11.39 -8.79
C GLY A 57 21.03 10.82 -8.20
N LEU A 58 20.68 11.22 -6.98
CA LEU A 58 19.44 10.82 -6.32
C LEU A 58 18.20 11.28 -7.09
N SER A 59 18.21 12.53 -7.58
CA SER A 59 17.10 13.09 -8.35
C SER A 59 16.85 12.32 -9.65
N ILE A 60 17.92 11.91 -10.34
CA ILE A 60 17.81 11.09 -11.56
C ILE A 60 17.30 9.68 -11.22
N ALA A 61 17.84 9.04 -10.17
CA ALA A 61 17.40 7.71 -9.74
C ALA A 61 15.92 7.70 -9.31
N SER A 62 15.45 8.79 -8.69
CA SER A 62 14.08 8.96 -8.24
C SER A 62 13.05 8.89 -9.37
N ILE A 63 13.41 9.25 -10.60
CA ILE A 63 12.52 9.13 -11.77
C ILE A 63 12.19 7.67 -12.05
N VAL A 64 13.20 6.79 -12.03
CA VAL A 64 13.00 5.35 -12.25
C VAL A 64 12.25 4.74 -11.07
N PHE A 65 12.58 5.16 -9.84
CA PHE A 65 11.89 4.71 -8.64
C PHE A 65 10.40 5.07 -8.65
N LEU A 66 10.04 6.29 -9.10
CA LEU A 66 8.64 6.71 -9.22
C LEU A 66 7.85 5.84 -10.21
N LEU A 67 8.47 5.42 -11.32
CA LEU A 67 7.83 4.50 -12.27
C LEU A 67 7.51 3.14 -11.62
N LEU A 68 8.41 2.62 -10.78
CA LEU A 68 8.17 1.38 -10.04
C LEU A 68 7.05 1.51 -9.01
N ILE A 69 7.03 2.64 -8.28
CA ILE A 69 5.93 2.96 -7.37
C ILE A 69 4.61 3.00 -8.14
N ALA A 70 4.57 3.65 -9.31
CA ALA A 70 3.35 3.76 -10.11
C ALA A 70 2.77 2.39 -10.50
N ILE A 71 3.61 1.44 -10.90
CA ILE A 71 3.20 0.06 -11.21
C ILE A 71 2.64 -0.63 -9.96
N THR A 72 3.35 -0.49 -8.84
CA THR A 72 2.97 -1.11 -7.56
C THR A 72 1.64 -0.57 -7.03
N VAL A 73 1.46 0.75 -7.05
CA VAL A 73 0.21 1.43 -6.69
C VAL A 73 -0.91 1.02 -7.64
N GLY A 74 -0.62 0.84 -8.94
CA GLY A 74 -1.56 0.31 -9.92
C GLY A 74 -2.07 -1.08 -9.54
N LEU A 75 -1.17 -2.02 -9.20
CA LEU A 75 -1.56 -3.36 -8.74
C LEU A 75 -2.35 -3.30 -7.43
N GLN A 76 -1.91 -2.50 -6.46
CA GLN A 76 -2.61 -2.33 -5.19
C GLN A 76 -4.04 -1.84 -5.40
N SER A 77 -4.21 -0.79 -6.22
CA SER A 77 -5.50 -0.19 -6.53
C SER A 77 -6.41 -1.18 -7.26
N GLY A 78 -5.89 -1.86 -8.29
CA GLY A 78 -6.63 -2.90 -9.02
C GLY A 78 -7.07 -4.05 -8.13
N THR A 79 -6.18 -4.55 -7.27
CA THR A 79 -6.50 -5.60 -6.30
C THR A 79 -7.59 -5.17 -5.33
N SER A 80 -7.49 -3.95 -4.78
CA SER A 80 -8.51 -3.40 -3.88
C SER A 80 -9.87 -3.31 -4.56
N ALA A 81 -9.92 -2.84 -5.82
CA ALA A 81 -11.14 -2.74 -6.60
C ALA A 81 -11.80 -4.09 -6.89
N MET A 82 -11.02 -5.17 -7.09
CA MET A 82 -11.55 -6.52 -7.28
C MET A 82 -11.99 -7.18 -5.97
N VAL A 83 -11.26 -6.94 -4.88
CA VAL A 83 -11.56 -7.54 -3.56
C VAL A 83 -12.77 -6.89 -2.89
N ALA A 84 -12.95 -5.57 -3.02
CA ALA A 84 -13.95 -4.84 -2.26
C ALA A 84 -15.41 -5.34 -2.47
N PRO A 85 -15.90 -5.60 -3.70
CA PRO A 85 -17.26 -6.10 -3.91
C PRO A 85 -17.48 -7.51 -3.34
N ASP A 86 -16.55 -8.44 -3.57
CA ASP A 86 -16.65 -9.82 -3.07
C ASP A 86 -16.53 -9.87 -1.54
N PHE A 87 -15.71 -9.01 -0.96
CA PHE A 87 -15.61 -8.85 0.49
C PHE A 87 -16.93 -8.35 1.08
N ALA A 88 -17.55 -7.34 0.48
CA ALA A 88 -18.86 -6.82 0.89
C ALA A 88 -19.97 -7.88 0.77
N ASN A 89 -19.93 -8.72 -0.27
CA ASN A 89 -20.87 -9.82 -0.49
C ASN A 89 -20.58 -11.08 0.34
N LYS A 90 -19.59 -11.05 1.24
CA LYS A 90 -19.15 -12.19 2.07
C LYS A 90 -18.71 -13.41 1.25
N ASN A 91 -18.26 -13.20 0.01
CA ASN A 91 -17.77 -14.24 -0.90
C ASN A 91 -16.31 -14.61 -0.58
N GLN A 92 -16.10 -15.23 0.58
CA GLN A 92 -14.77 -15.58 1.09
C GLN A 92 -13.91 -16.43 0.14
N PRO A 93 -14.45 -17.41 -0.61
CA PRO A 93 -13.67 -18.17 -1.59
C PRO A 93 -13.07 -17.29 -2.68
N GLN A 94 -13.87 -16.35 -3.22
CA GLN A 94 -13.43 -15.47 -4.29
C GLN A 94 -12.43 -14.42 -3.79
N VAL A 95 -12.65 -13.86 -2.58
CA VAL A 95 -11.69 -12.96 -1.92
C VAL A 95 -10.32 -13.63 -1.78
N ARG A 96 -10.29 -14.91 -1.35
CA ARG A 96 -9.03 -15.68 -1.23
C ARG A 96 -8.35 -15.88 -2.59
N SER A 97 -9.13 -16.13 -3.64
CA SER A 97 -8.61 -16.26 -5.01
C SER A 97 -7.97 -14.96 -5.50
N TRP A 98 -8.65 -13.82 -5.31
CA TRP A 98 -8.10 -12.50 -5.67
C TRP A 98 -6.80 -12.21 -4.94
N ILE A 99 -6.76 -12.44 -3.62
CA ILE A 99 -5.54 -12.21 -2.82
C ILE A 99 -4.39 -13.12 -3.31
N ALA A 100 -4.65 -14.40 -3.55
CA ALA A 100 -3.63 -15.34 -4.03
C ALA A 100 -3.07 -14.94 -5.40
N ASN A 101 -3.94 -14.55 -6.33
CA ASN A 101 -3.55 -14.10 -7.67
C ASN A 101 -2.74 -12.80 -7.61
N SER A 102 -3.18 -11.82 -6.82
CA SER A 102 -2.46 -10.56 -6.64
C SER A 102 -1.09 -10.75 -6.00
N LEU A 103 -0.95 -11.68 -5.04
CA LEU A 103 0.34 -12.06 -4.49
C LEU A 103 1.24 -12.72 -5.53
N GLY A 104 0.71 -13.62 -6.36
CA GLY A 104 1.45 -14.26 -7.45
C GLY A 104 1.96 -13.24 -8.48
N ILE A 105 1.09 -12.30 -8.88
CA ILE A 105 1.46 -11.20 -9.81
C ILE A 105 2.49 -10.28 -9.15
N GLY A 106 2.31 -9.93 -7.87
CA GLY A 106 3.27 -9.11 -7.12
C GLY A 106 4.66 -9.74 -7.04
N LEU A 107 4.73 -11.05 -6.76
CA LEU A 107 5.99 -11.81 -6.75
C LEU A 107 6.64 -11.85 -8.14
N LEU A 108 5.86 -12.10 -9.18
CA LEU A 108 6.37 -12.07 -10.56
C LEU A 108 6.93 -10.70 -10.92
N MET A 109 6.22 -9.62 -10.61
CA MET A 109 6.72 -8.26 -10.84
C MET A 109 7.97 -7.97 -10.04
N SER A 110 8.05 -8.40 -8.78
CA SER A 110 9.25 -8.25 -7.96
C SER A 110 10.47 -8.94 -8.60
N VAL A 111 10.31 -10.18 -9.09
CA VAL A 111 11.38 -10.90 -9.80
C VAL A 111 11.78 -10.16 -11.08
N VAL A 112 10.82 -9.66 -11.86
CA VAL A 112 11.09 -8.90 -13.08
C VAL A 112 11.87 -7.63 -12.78
N ILE A 113 11.51 -6.88 -11.74
CA ILE A 113 12.22 -5.66 -11.34
C ILE A 113 13.67 -5.97 -10.97
N VAL A 114 13.91 -7.01 -10.16
CA VAL A 114 15.25 -7.45 -9.77
C VAL A 114 16.09 -7.85 -10.99
N LEU A 115 15.49 -8.56 -11.96
CA LEU A 115 16.18 -8.98 -13.19
C LEU A 115 16.52 -7.81 -14.12
N LEU A 116 15.73 -6.73 -14.09
CA LEU A 116 16.02 -5.50 -14.83
C LEU A 116 17.17 -4.69 -14.21
N GLY A 117 17.74 -5.14 -13.09
CA GLY A 117 18.94 -4.57 -12.49
C GLY A 117 18.67 -3.42 -11.52
N LEU A 118 17.45 -3.33 -10.98
CA LEU A 118 17.12 -2.49 -9.84
C LEU A 118 17.01 -3.30 -8.55
#